data_AF-A0A846E1P0-F1
#
_entry.id   AF-A0A846E1P0-F1
#
_cell.length_a   1.000
_cell.length_b   1.000
_cell.length_c   1.000
_cell.angle_alpha   90.00
_cell.angle_beta   90.00
_cell.angle_gamma   90.00
#
_symmetry.space_group_name_H-M   'P 1'
#
loop_
_entity.id
_entity.type
_entity.pdbx_description
1 polymer ?
#
loop_
_entity_poly.entity_id
_entity_poly.type
_entity_poly.pdbx_seq_one_letter_code
_entity_poly.pdbx_strand_id
1 'polypeptide(L)'
;GWQVIESPSNNINYMVLNTQMAPLDKPEVRQAIAAIVNRKLINERVLRNQAAPAFSIIPTSFDVSKPTFKDAYGDGNISKAKELLAKAGFTKDNPLTLEIWYSSGSATRQQLASLLKEYAAQELGGIVEIQPQTVESANFFGNLGKGVYQSALVDWYPDFSDPDNFIQPLVSCTKGSEGKGCEAGASRSQGSFYYSDRMNQLIQQQRQESDPAARKQIFAEIQELLAKDVPLIPLWQPKEYAFAQSGLKNVQLDPIQQLPLWEIDKGN
;
A
#
# COMPACT_ATOMS: atom_id res chain seq x y z
N GLY A 1 -1.86 -30.52 22.60
CA GLY A 1 -0.93 -29.42 22.27
C GLY A 1 -1.60 -28.50 21.27
N TRP A 2 -0.86 -27.48 20.80
CA TRP A 2 -1.26 -26.61 19.70
C TRP A 2 -0.41 -26.93 18.47
N GLN A 3 -0.99 -26.74 17.28
CA GLN A 3 -0.28 -26.71 16.00
C GLN A 3 -0.42 -25.31 15.40
N VAL A 4 0.61 -24.87 14.68
CA VAL A 4 0.64 -23.58 13.98
C VAL A 4 0.62 -23.87 12.49
N ILE A 5 -0.34 -23.28 11.79
CA ILE A 5 -0.47 -23.32 10.33
C ILE A 5 -0.08 -21.93 9.83
N GLU A 6 0.89 -21.86 8.92
CA GLU A 6 1.34 -20.63 8.26
C GLU A 6 0.97 -20.69 6.78
N SER A 7 0.39 -19.61 6.24
CA SER A 7 0.04 -19.49 4.82
C SER A 7 0.43 -18.10 4.27
N PRO A 8 0.84 -17.99 3.00
CA PRO A 8 0.97 -16.71 2.34
C PRO A 8 -0.37 -15.97 2.33
N SER A 9 -0.41 -14.75 2.86
CA SER A 9 -1.58 -13.88 2.77
C SER A 9 -1.58 -13.13 1.46
N ASN A 10 -2.72 -12.99 0.79
CA ASN A 10 -2.85 -12.01 -0.29
C ASN A 10 -3.20 -10.60 0.21
N ASN A 11 -3.22 -10.36 1.52
CA ASN A 11 -3.36 -9.02 2.07
C ASN A 11 -2.16 -8.13 1.71
N ILE A 12 -2.43 -6.85 1.48
CA ILE A 12 -1.38 -5.87 1.25
C ILE A 12 -1.62 -4.64 2.12
N ASN A 13 -0.60 -4.20 2.86
CA ASN A 13 -0.62 -2.96 3.63
C ASN A 13 0.13 -1.88 2.87
N TYR A 14 -0.47 -0.70 2.77
CA TYR A 14 0.06 0.39 1.98
C TYR A 14 -0.32 1.76 2.58
N MET A 15 0.41 2.79 2.15
CA MET A 15 0.07 4.18 2.44
C MET A 15 -0.56 4.79 1.18
N VAL A 16 -1.79 5.27 1.28
CA VAL A 16 -2.43 6.03 0.20
C VAL A 16 -2.05 7.51 0.31
N LEU A 17 -1.83 8.16 -0.83
CA LEU A 17 -1.44 9.57 -0.92
C LEU A 17 -2.51 10.35 -1.69
N ASN A 18 -3.09 11.37 -1.08
CA ASN A 18 -4.06 12.23 -1.74
C ASN A 18 -3.35 13.15 -2.75
N THR A 19 -3.38 12.76 -4.02
CA THR A 19 -2.70 13.45 -5.13
C THR A 19 -3.26 14.83 -5.45
N GLN A 20 -4.34 15.25 -4.80
CA GLN A 20 -4.96 16.57 -4.98
C GLN A 20 -4.73 17.51 -3.80
N MET A 21 -4.02 17.05 -2.76
CA MET A 21 -3.73 17.84 -1.57
C MET A 21 -2.26 18.23 -1.53
N ALA A 22 -1.99 19.55 -1.48
CA ALA A 22 -0.61 20.02 -1.36
C ALA A 22 0.05 19.50 -0.07
N PRO A 23 1.35 19.15 -0.09
CA PRO A 23 2.25 19.16 -1.25
C PRO A 23 2.33 17.82 -2.00
N LEU A 24 1.41 16.88 -1.73
CA LEU A 24 1.32 15.59 -2.42
C LEU A 24 0.76 15.71 -3.84
N ASP A 25 0.32 16.88 -4.25
CA ASP A 25 0.02 17.22 -5.64
C ASP A 25 1.26 17.15 -6.55
N LYS A 26 2.45 17.37 -5.99
CA LYS A 26 3.73 17.21 -6.68
C LYS A 26 4.17 15.73 -6.73
N PRO A 27 4.38 15.13 -7.92
CA PRO A 27 4.89 13.76 -8.03
C PRO A 27 6.21 13.54 -7.30
N GLU A 28 7.15 14.48 -7.39
CA GLU A 28 8.48 14.37 -6.76
C GLU A 28 8.40 14.21 -5.24
N VAL A 29 7.39 14.82 -4.60
CA VAL A 29 7.15 14.68 -3.16
C VAL A 29 6.69 13.25 -2.85
N ARG A 30 5.72 12.73 -3.62
CA ARG A 30 5.23 11.35 -3.44
C ARG A 30 6.33 10.31 -3.67
N GLN A 31 7.15 10.53 -4.71
CA GLN A 31 8.32 9.71 -5.02
C GLN A 31 9.38 9.79 -3.91
N ALA A 32 9.62 10.97 -3.34
CA ALA A 32 10.52 11.11 -2.21
C ALA A 32 10.02 10.32 -0.98
N ILE A 33 8.73 10.39 -0.68
CA ILE A 33 8.12 9.62 0.41
C ILE A 33 8.30 8.12 0.16
N ALA A 34 8.10 7.64 -1.08
CA ALA A 34 8.34 6.24 -1.44
C ALA A 34 9.79 5.80 -1.20
N ALA A 35 10.77 6.69 -1.47
CA ALA A 35 12.18 6.45 -1.22
C ALA A 35 12.56 6.48 0.27
N ILE A 36 11.86 7.27 1.10
CA ILE A 36 12.07 7.32 2.56
C ILE A 36 11.69 5.98 3.21
N VAL A 37 10.63 5.32 2.74
CA VAL A 37 10.12 4.10 3.37
C VAL A 37 11.19 3.01 3.37
N ASN A 38 11.56 2.56 4.58
CA ASN A 38 12.46 1.43 4.83
C ASN A 38 11.65 0.23 5.33
N ARG A 39 11.26 -0.65 4.42
CA ARG A 39 10.37 -1.79 4.67
C ARG A 39 11.05 -2.86 5.50
N LYS A 40 12.36 -3.05 5.33
CA LYS A 40 13.13 -3.91 6.23
C LYS A 40 13.05 -3.43 7.68
N LEU A 41 13.28 -2.14 7.92
CA LEU A 41 13.21 -1.55 9.26
C LEU A 41 11.79 -1.66 9.84
N ILE A 42 10.76 -1.43 9.03
CA ILE A 42 9.35 -1.62 9.42
C ILE A 42 9.11 -3.06 9.86
N ASN A 43 9.57 -4.04 9.07
CA ASN A 43 9.38 -5.44 9.38
C ASN A 43 10.08 -5.83 10.70
N GLU A 44 11.30 -5.34 10.92
CA GLU A 44 12.07 -5.63 12.13
C GLU A 44 11.48 -4.96 13.38
N ARG A 45 11.10 -3.68 13.29
CA ARG A 45 10.76 -2.84 14.46
C ARG A 45 9.28 -2.84 14.82
N VAL A 46 8.40 -2.97 13.82
CA VAL A 46 6.94 -2.96 14.03
C VAL A 46 6.40 -4.37 13.96
N LEU A 47 6.78 -5.13 12.93
CA LEU A 47 6.14 -6.41 12.59
C LEU A 47 6.88 -7.62 13.15
N ARG A 48 8.02 -7.41 13.85
CA ARG A 48 8.83 -8.46 14.49
C ARG A 48 9.21 -9.61 13.55
N ASN A 49 9.50 -9.28 12.29
CA ASN A 49 9.82 -10.22 11.21
C ASN A 49 8.69 -11.21 10.86
N GLN A 50 7.44 -10.86 11.17
CA GLN A 50 6.25 -11.68 10.86
C GLN A 50 5.54 -11.24 9.57
N ALA A 51 6.19 -10.44 8.74
CA ALA A 51 5.70 -10.01 7.44
C ALA A 51 6.81 -10.06 6.38
N ALA A 52 6.45 -9.83 5.13
CA ALA A 52 7.37 -9.66 4.02
C ALA A 52 7.32 -8.20 3.49
N PRO A 53 8.47 -7.57 3.21
CA PRO A 53 8.51 -6.27 2.52
C PRO A 53 7.77 -6.33 1.18
N ALA A 54 6.89 -5.35 0.93
CA ALA A 54 6.14 -5.28 -0.33
C ALA A 54 6.60 -4.12 -1.21
N PHE A 55 6.91 -4.41 -2.48
CA PHE A 55 7.40 -3.44 -3.46
C PHE A 55 6.47 -3.27 -4.67
N SER A 56 5.27 -3.84 -4.59
CA SER A 56 4.15 -3.68 -5.53
C SER A 56 2.85 -3.78 -4.74
N ILE A 57 1.78 -3.20 -5.28
CA ILE A 57 0.44 -3.39 -4.73
C ILE A 57 -0.10 -4.78 -5.05
N ILE A 58 0.41 -5.42 -6.12
CA ILE A 58 0.10 -6.81 -6.47
C ILE A 58 0.96 -7.73 -5.59
N PRO A 59 0.36 -8.60 -4.75
CA PRO A 59 1.10 -9.51 -3.88
C PRO A 59 2.04 -10.44 -4.64
N THR A 60 3.09 -10.88 -3.96
CA THR A 60 4.14 -11.77 -4.55
C THR A 60 3.66 -13.18 -4.87
N SER A 61 2.48 -13.55 -4.41
CA SER A 61 1.79 -14.80 -4.77
C SER A 61 1.30 -14.82 -6.22
N PHE A 62 1.16 -13.66 -6.87
CA PHE A 62 0.83 -13.56 -8.28
C PHE A 62 2.10 -13.48 -9.14
N ASP A 63 2.15 -14.28 -10.20
CA ASP A 63 3.30 -14.38 -11.10
C ASP A 63 3.57 -13.11 -11.93
N VAL A 64 2.60 -12.20 -11.98
CA VAL A 64 2.69 -10.88 -12.62
C VAL A 64 3.31 -9.81 -11.71
N SER A 65 3.49 -10.09 -10.42
CA SER A 65 4.07 -9.13 -9.46
C SER A 65 5.51 -8.77 -9.83
N LYS A 66 5.82 -7.47 -9.84
CA LYS A 66 7.15 -6.92 -10.11
C LYS A 66 7.53 -5.92 -9.01
N PRO A 67 8.77 -5.90 -8.51
CA PRO A 67 9.18 -5.02 -7.42
C PRO A 67 9.44 -3.57 -7.87
N THR A 68 8.53 -2.97 -8.64
CA THR A 68 8.74 -1.68 -9.33
C THR A 68 9.09 -0.53 -8.39
N PHE A 69 8.56 -0.51 -7.16
CA PHE A 69 8.95 0.49 -6.16
C PHE A 69 10.39 0.31 -5.67
N LYS A 70 10.86 -0.94 -5.55
CA LYS A 70 12.25 -1.21 -5.18
C LYS A 70 13.20 -0.75 -6.28
N ASP A 71 12.85 -1.03 -7.53
CA ASP A 71 13.69 -0.70 -8.68
C ASP A 71 13.77 0.82 -8.88
N ALA A 72 12.66 1.53 -8.64
CA ALA A 72 12.60 2.99 -8.77
C ALA A 72 13.24 3.75 -7.59
N TYR A 73 13.06 3.26 -6.36
CA TYR A 73 13.36 4.03 -5.15
C TYR A 73 14.28 3.34 -4.15
N GLY A 74 14.55 2.04 -4.29
CA GLY A 74 15.26 1.25 -3.29
C GLY A 74 14.40 0.93 -2.07
N ASP A 75 15.06 0.77 -0.91
CA ASP A 75 14.40 0.54 0.38
C ASP A 75 15.09 1.38 1.46
N GLY A 76 14.47 2.50 1.86
CA GLY A 76 15.10 3.51 2.72
C GLY A 76 16.23 4.30 2.04
N ASN A 77 16.08 4.67 0.77
CA ASN A 77 17.09 5.41 0.01
C ASN A 77 17.02 6.92 0.32
N ILE A 78 17.65 7.31 1.42
CA ILE A 78 17.65 8.68 1.93
C ILE A 78 18.30 9.66 0.95
N SER A 79 19.34 9.24 0.21
CA SER A 79 19.98 10.10 -0.79
C SER A 79 19.02 10.46 -1.92
N LYS A 80 18.28 9.47 -2.43
CA LYS A 80 17.26 9.68 -3.48
C LYS A 80 16.12 10.55 -2.97
N ALA A 81 15.66 10.32 -1.74
CA ALA A 81 14.62 11.14 -1.13
C ALA A 81 15.04 12.62 -1.05
N LYS A 82 16.25 12.91 -0.57
CA LYS A 82 16.77 14.30 -0.49
C LYS A 82 16.89 14.96 -1.87
N GLU A 83 17.33 14.22 -2.89
CA GLU A 83 17.38 14.70 -4.28
C GLU A 83 15.99 15.12 -4.80
N LEU A 84 14.98 14.27 -4.58
CA LEU A 84 13.61 14.52 -5.02
C LEU A 84 12.95 15.67 -4.25
N LEU A 85 13.15 15.74 -2.93
CA LEU A 85 12.65 16.84 -2.09
C LEU A 85 13.25 18.19 -2.52
N ALA A 86 14.55 18.24 -2.80
CA ALA A 86 15.20 19.45 -3.27
C ALA A 86 14.62 19.92 -4.62
N LYS A 87 14.37 19.00 -5.56
CA LYS A 87 13.69 19.31 -6.84
C LYS A 87 12.27 19.85 -6.63
N ALA A 88 11.57 19.36 -5.61
CA ALA A 88 10.23 19.84 -5.24
C ALA A 88 10.22 21.17 -4.46
N GLY A 89 11.40 21.70 -4.09
CA GLY A 89 11.58 22.95 -3.35
C GLY A 89 11.61 22.79 -1.83
N PHE A 90 11.74 21.56 -1.31
CA PHE A 90 11.84 21.28 0.11
C PHE A 90 13.29 21.14 0.56
N THR A 91 13.63 21.91 1.59
CA THR A 91 14.96 21.96 2.20
C THR A 91 14.81 22.05 3.71
N LYS A 92 15.90 22.19 4.46
CA LYS A 92 15.82 22.39 5.91
C LYS A 92 15.14 23.71 6.28
N ASP A 93 15.30 24.76 5.46
CA ASP A 93 14.72 26.08 5.71
C ASP A 93 13.26 26.17 5.25
N ASN A 94 12.81 25.22 4.43
CA ASN A 94 11.43 25.06 3.98
C ASN A 94 11.07 23.56 4.05
N PRO A 95 10.83 23.03 5.26
CA PRO A 95 10.60 21.60 5.45
C PRO A 95 9.26 21.15 4.87
N LEU A 96 9.22 19.92 4.39
CA LEU A 96 7.99 19.22 4.03
C LEU A 96 7.27 18.78 5.32
N THR A 97 6.04 19.25 5.54
CA THR A 97 5.15 18.65 6.56
C THR A 97 4.27 17.59 5.91
N LEU A 98 4.28 16.37 6.46
CA LEU A 98 3.48 15.25 6.02
C LEU A 98 2.64 14.69 7.17
N GLU A 99 1.32 14.77 7.04
CA GLU A 99 0.39 14.08 7.93
C GLU A 99 0.21 12.62 7.49
N ILE A 100 0.39 11.69 8.43
CA ILE A 100 0.11 10.27 8.24
C ILE A 100 -1.06 9.87 9.12
N TRP A 101 -2.22 9.66 8.49
CA TRP A 101 -3.45 9.30 9.19
C TRP A 101 -3.59 7.80 9.37
N TYR A 102 -4.11 7.40 10.54
CA TYR A 102 -4.48 6.01 10.81
C TYR A 102 -5.73 5.93 11.70
N SER A 103 -6.38 4.77 11.67
CA SER A 103 -7.48 4.46 12.60
C SER A 103 -6.91 4.22 14.00
N SER A 104 -7.52 4.84 15.02
CA SER A 104 -7.10 4.72 16.42
C SER A 104 -7.18 3.30 16.97
N GLY A 105 -7.98 2.42 16.34
CA GLY A 105 -8.06 1.00 16.68
C GLY A 105 -6.85 0.18 16.25
N SER A 106 -5.90 0.75 15.49
CA SER A 106 -4.74 0.02 14.97
C SER A 106 -3.44 0.42 15.66
N ALA A 107 -3.04 -0.36 16.67
CA ALA A 107 -1.74 -0.20 17.34
C ALA A 107 -0.56 -0.37 16.37
N THR A 108 -0.67 -1.29 15.39
CA THR A 108 0.36 -1.49 14.36
C THR A 108 0.57 -0.24 13.51
N ARG A 109 -0.51 0.42 13.06
CA ARG A 109 -0.41 1.66 12.27
C ARG A 109 0.11 2.82 13.11
N GLN A 110 -0.26 2.90 14.39
CA GLN A 110 0.31 3.88 15.31
C GLN A 110 1.83 3.71 15.47
N GLN A 111 2.31 2.48 15.67
CA GLN A 111 3.73 2.17 15.79
C GLN A 111 4.48 2.48 14.50
N LEU A 112 3.89 2.16 13.35
CA LEU A 112 4.44 2.51 12.05
C LEU A 112 4.55 4.01 11.83
N ALA A 113 3.49 4.78 12.09
CA ALA A 113 3.52 6.23 11.91
C ALA A 113 4.57 6.88 12.83
N SER A 114 4.69 6.38 14.06
CA SER A 114 5.74 6.80 15.01
C SER A 114 7.14 6.45 14.51
N LEU A 115 7.34 5.22 14.00
CA LEU A 115 8.62 4.81 13.41
C LEU A 115 9.00 5.68 12.22
N LEU A 116 8.07 5.93 11.29
CA LEU A 116 8.32 6.78 10.13
C LEU A 116 8.71 8.20 10.56
N LYS A 117 8.03 8.75 11.57
CA LYS A 117 8.36 10.06 12.14
C LYS A 117 9.79 10.12 12.67
N GLU A 118 10.16 9.19 13.55
CA GLU A 118 11.50 9.19 14.16
C GLU A 118 12.58 8.91 13.10
N TYR A 119 12.32 7.99 12.18
CA TYR A 119 13.24 7.67 11.09
C TYR A 119 13.45 8.87 10.16
N ALA A 120 12.38 9.59 9.80
CA ALA A 120 12.49 10.80 8.99
C ALA A 120 13.26 11.89 9.73
N ALA A 121 12.96 12.13 11.02
CA ALA A 121 13.66 13.13 11.82
C ALA A 121 15.16 12.85 11.90
N GLN A 122 15.55 11.59 12.08
CA GLN A 122 16.95 11.16 12.18
C GLN A 122 17.69 11.28 10.83
N GLU A 123 17.12 10.74 9.75
CA GLU A 123 17.84 10.54 8.49
C GLU A 123 17.74 11.74 7.53
N LEU A 124 16.63 12.48 7.57
CA LEU A 124 16.36 13.59 6.64
C LEU A 124 16.84 14.93 7.21
N GLY A 125 17.31 14.97 8.45
CA GLY A 125 17.96 16.16 9.03
C GLY A 125 17.06 17.39 9.10
N GLY A 126 15.75 17.17 9.29
CA GLY A 126 14.74 18.23 9.37
C GLY A 126 14.15 18.69 8.02
N ILE A 127 14.49 18.06 6.89
CA ILE A 127 13.86 18.36 5.58
C ILE A 127 12.40 17.86 5.53
N VAL A 128 12.07 16.82 6.31
CA VAL A 128 10.72 16.26 6.39
C VAL A 128 10.29 16.17 7.85
N GLU A 129 9.14 16.74 8.16
CA GLU A 129 8.44 16.64 9.43
C GLU A 129 7.18 15.79 9.24
N ILE A 130 7.18 14.59 9.82
CA ILE A 130 6.01 13.70 9.79
C ILE A 130 5.17 13.92 11.04
N GLN A 131 3.87 14.08 10.83
CA GLN A 131 2.87 14.28 11.87
C GLN A 131 1.87 13.11 11.87
N PRO A 132 2.05 12.12 12.76
CA PRO A 132 1.07 11.07 12.96
C PRO A 132 -0.26 11.66 13.42
N GLN A 133 -1.34 11.35 12.70
CA GLN A 133 -2.69 11.78 13.01
C GLN A 133 -3.59 10.55 13.17
N THR A 134 -4.60 10.66 14.03
CA THR A 134 -5.52 9.54 14.28
C THR A 134 -6.96 10.01 14.31
N VAL A 135 -7.86 9.12 13.91
CA VAL A 135 -9.30 9.30 14.07
C VAL A 135 -9.94 8.00 14.54
N GLU A 136 -11.09 8.11 15.17
CA GLU A 136 -11.90 6.97 15.59
C GLU A 136 -12.26 6.07 14.38
N SER A 137 -12.19 4.76 14.60
CA SER A 137 -12.26 3.72 13.57
C SER A 137 -13.53 3.77 12.71
N ALA A 138 -14.70 4.01 13.31
CA ALA A 138 -15.96 4.07 12.57
C ALA A 138 -15.99 5.22 11.56
N ASN A 139 -15.22 6.29 11.80
CA ASN A 139 -15.14 7.44 10.92
C ASN A 139 -14.01 7.36 9.88
N PHE A 140 -12.95 6.59 10.15
CA PHE A 140 -11.72 6.58 9.33
C PHE A 140 -11.99 6.26 7.86
N PHE A 141 -12.56 5.10 7.55
CA PHE A 141 -12.75 4.67 6.16
C PHE A 141 -13.75 5.55 5.40
N GLY A 142 -14.80 6.04 6.09
CA GLY A 142 -15.78 6.96 5.49
C GLY A 142 -15.21 8.32 5.11
N ASN A 143 -14.04 8.69 5.62
CA ASN A 143 -13.39 9.97 5.35
C ASN A 143 -12.37 9.91 4.21
N LEU A 144 -11.93 8.72 3.78
CA LEU A 144 -11.04 8.55 2.63
C LEU A 144 -11.64 9.19 1.36
N GLY A 145 -12.86 8.78 0.99
CA GLY A 145 -13.58 9.32 -0.16
C GLY A 145 -14.00 10.79 -0.07
N LYS A 146 -13.91 11.38 1.13
CA LYS A 146 -14.17 12.80 1.38
C LYS A 146 -12.92 13.66 1.23
N GLY A 147 -11.73 13.05 1.13
CA GLY A 147 -10.47 13.77 0.94
C GLY A 147 -9.98 14.48 2.20
N VAL A 148 -10.35 13.98 3.39
CA VAL A 148 -9.96 14.58 4.67
C VAL A 148 -8.47 14.39 4.95
N TYR A 149 -7.88 13.30 4.47
CA TYR A 149 -6.51 12.91 4.81
C TYR A 149 -5.53 13.28 3.70
N GLN A 150 -4.38 13.81 4.11
CA GLN A 150 -3.24 14.01 3.21
C GLN A 150 -2.65 12.66 2.80
N SER A 151 -2.30 11.81 3.78
CA SER A 151 -1.99 10.41 3.55
C SER A 151 -2.64 9.53 4.61
N ALA A 152 -2.92 8.27 4.28
CA ALA A 152 -3.53 7.34 5.21
C ALA A 152 -2.92 5.94 5.12
N LEU A 153 -2.75 5.30 6.28
CA LEU A 153 -2.32 3.90 6.38
C LEU A 153 -3.53 2.98 6.32
N VAL A 154 -3.55 2.13 5.30
CA VAL A 154 -4.66 1.23 4.97
C VAL A 154 -4.13 -0.14 4.57
N ASP A 155 -5.05 -1.08 4.39
CA ASP A 155 -4.79 -2.41 3.89
C ASP A 155 -5.89 -2.83 2.92
N TRP A 156 -5.60 -3.84 2.11
CA TRP A 156 -6.54 -4.41 1.16
C TRP A 156 -6.49 -5.93 1.23
N TYR A 157 -7.67 -6.54 1.34
CA TYR A 157 -7.88 -7.97 1.23
C TYR A 157 -8.59 -8.24 -0.09
N PRO A 158 -8.13 -9.24 -0.87
CA PRO A 158 -8.77 -9.50 -2.14
C PRO A 158 -10.12 -10.19 -1.96
N ASP A 159 -11.11 -9.77 -2.76
CA ASP A 159 -12.41 -10.46 -2.81
C ASP A 159 -12.32 -11.77 -3.61
N PHE A 160 -11.38 -11.85 -4.56
CA PHE A 160 -11.12 -13.00 -5.41
C PHE A 160 -9.65 -13.03 -5.87
N SER A 161 -9.16 -14.22 -6.21
CA SER A 161 -7.75 -14.45 -6.58
C SER A 161 -7.46 -14.06 -8.04
N ASP A 162 -7.50 -12.76 -8.34
CA ASP A 162 -7.06 -12.18 -9.61
C ASP A 162 -6.29 -10.87 -9.37
N PRO A 163 -5.16 -10.61 -10.07
CA PRO A 163 -4.39 -9.38 -9.88
C PRO A 163 -5.17 -8.07 -10.13
N ASP A 164 -6.25 -8.09 -10.93
CA ASP A 164 -7.15 -6.94 -11.14
C ASP A 164 -7.74 -6.44 -9.82
N ASN A 165 -7.97 -7.33 -8.86
CA ASN A 165 -8.53 -6.98 -7.56
C ASN A 165 -7.57 -6.14 -6.71
N PHE A 166 -6.30 -6.02 -7.09
CA PHE A 166 -5.33 -5.09 -6.48
C PHE A 166 -5.13 -3.79 -7.28
N ILE A 167 -5.81 -3.63 -8.41
CA ILE A 167 -5.66 -2.47 -9.30
C ILE A 167 -6.98 -1.72 -9.45
N GLN A 168 -7.99 -2.31 -10.09
CA GLN A 168 -9.23 -1.62 -10.41
C GLN A 168 -9.95 -1.04 -9.17
N PRO A 169 -10.12 -1.77 -8.06
CA PRO A 169 -10.82 -1.24 -6.89
C PRO A 169 -9.96 -0.26 -6.05
N LEU A 170 -8.70 -0.04 -6.43
CA LEU A 170 -7.79 0.89 -5.76
C LEU A 170 -7.54 2.17 -6.56
N VAL A 171 -7.38 2.07 -7.88
CA VAL A 171 -6.88 3.19 -8.69
C VAL A 171 -7.71 3.52 -9.92
N SER A 172 -8.79 2.79 -10.21
CA SER A 172 -9.67 3.18 -11.32
C SER A 172 -10.40 4.50 -11.02
N CYS A 173 -10.67 5.26 -12.08
CA CYS A 173 -11.44 6.49 -11.99
C CYS A 173 -12.44 6.59 -13.15
N THR A 174 -13.73 6.67 -12.85
CA THR A 174 -14.79 6.74 -13.87
C THR A 174 -15.11 8.16 -14.30
N LYS A 175 -14.72 9.17 -13.53
CA LYS A 175 -14.85 10.59 -13.87
C LYS A 175 -13.71 11.40 -13.25
N GLY A 176 -12.96 12.14 -14.05
CA GLY A 176 -11.87 13.00 -13.60
C GLY A 176 -11.11 13.63 -14.75
N SER A 177 -9.98 14.28 -14.44
CA SER A 177 -8.99 14.79 -15.41
C SER A 177 -7.65 15.04 -14.72
N GLU A 178 -6.54 15.11 -15.46
CA GLU A 178 -5.19 15.29 -14.88
C GLU A 178 -5.05 16.56 -14.02
N GLY A 179 -5.85 17.61 -14.28
CA GLY A 179 -5.85 18.85 -13.48
C GLY A 179 -6.84 18.88 -12.31
N LYS A 180 -7.79 17.94 -12.23
CA LYS A 180 -8.80 17.88 -11.16
C LYS A 180 -8.70 16.62 -10.30
N GLY A 181 -7.86 15.67 -10.71
CA GLY A 181 -7.85 14.33 -10.15
C GLY A 181 -9.14 13.57 -10.42
N CYS A 182 -9.37 12.55 -9.62
CA CYS A 182 -10.54 11.70 -9.69
C CYS A 182 -11.74 12.30 -8.94
N GLU A 183 -12.81 12.61 -9.66
CA GLU A 183 -14.07 13.11 -9.11
C GLU A 183 -15.03 11.98 -8.74
N ALA A 184 -14.97 10.83 -9.45
CA ALA A 184 -15.74 9.64 -9.13
C ALA A 184 -15.00 8.37 -9.56
N GLY A 185 -15.04 7.34 -8.72
CA GLY A 185 -14.39 6.05 -8.97
C GLY A 185 -13.65 5.53 -7.74
N ALA A 186 -12.99 4.40 -7.92
CA ALA A 186 -12.28 3.70 -6.86
C ALA A 186 -11.18 4.55 -6.23
N SER A 187 -10.35 5.22 -7.04
CA SER A 187 -9.27 6.05 -6.54
C SER A 187 -9.73 7.16 -5.60
N ARG A 188 -10.90 7.77 -5.88
CA ARG A 188 -11.53 8.71 -4.96
C ARG A 188 -11.96 7.99 -3.68
N SER A 189 -12.74 6.92 -3.78
CA SER A 189 -13.24 6.17 -2.61
C SER A 189 -12.13 5.68 -1.69
N GLN A 190 -10.98 5.31 -2.26
CA GLN A 190 -9.80 4.88 -1.51
C GLN A 190 -8.90 6.04 -1.05
N GLY A 191 -9.22 7.28 -1.41
CA GLY A 191 -8.57 8.48 -0.88
C GLY A 191 -7.33 8.98 -1.62
N SER A 192 -6.94 8.38 -2.75
CA SER A 192 -5.81 8.90 -3.56
C SER A 192 -6.21 10.03 -4.50
N PHE A 193 -7.48 10.07 -4.93
CA PHE A 193 -7.99 11.03 -5.92
C PHE A 193 -7.15 11.08 -7.21
N TYR A 194 -6.41 10.03 -7.50
CA TYR A 194 -5.54 9.87 -8.63
C TYR A 194 -6.34 9.65 -9.91
N TYR A 195 -5.92 10.35 -10.97
CA TYR A 195 -6.48 10.20 -12.30
C TYR A 195 -5.36 10.03 -13.31
N SER A 196 -5.52 9.07 -14.21
CA SER A 196 -4.68 8.89 -15.38
C SER A 196 -5.48 8.21 -16.48
N ASP A 197 -5.56 8.85 -17.65
CA ASP A 197 -6.20 8.25 -18.82
C ASP A 197 -5.50 6.94 -19.19
N ARG A 198 -4.16 6.90 -19.08
CA ARG A 198 -3.38 5.70 -19.36
C ARG A 198 -3.70 4.58 -18.37
N MET A 199 -3.80 4.88 -17.08
CA MET A 199 -4.18 3.88 -16.07
C MET A 199 -5.56 3.29 -16.36
N ASN A 200 -6.55 4.13 -16.62
CA ASN A 200 -7.91 3.69 -16.93
C ASN A 200 -7.95 2.81 -18.20
N GLN A 201 -7.20 3.18 -19.24
CA GLN A 201 -7.06 2.38 -20.46
C GLN A 201 -6.42 1.02 -20.17
N LEU A 202 -5.32 0.98 -19.42
CA LEU A 202 -4.63 -0.27 -19.06
C LEU A 202 -5.56 -1.20 -18.25
N ILE A 203 -6.32 -0.64 -17.30
CA ILE A 203 -7.32 -1.40 -16.53
C ILE A 203 -8.38 -1.99 -17.46
N GLN A 204 -8.90 -1.22 -18.42
CA GLN A 204 -9.87 -1.73 -19.38
C GLN A 204 -9.27 -2.83 -20.26
N GLN A 205 -8.05 -2.62 -20.77
CA GLN A 205 -7.35 -3.54 -21.65
C GLN A 205 -7.12 -4.90 -20.96
N GLN A 206 -6.57 -4.93 -19.75
CA GLN A 206 -6.30 -6.23 -19.08
C GLN A 206 -7.58 -7.01 -18.72
N ARG A 207 -8.73 -6.33 -18.55
CA ARG A 207 -10.03 -7.00 -18.31
C ARG A 207 -10.65 -7.58 -19.58
N GLN A 208 -10.25 -7.10 -20.75
CA GLN A 208 -10.70 -7.58 -22.05
C GLN A 208 -9.70 -8.54 -22.69
N GLU A 209 -8.48 -8.63 -22.16
CA GLU A 209 -7.42 -9.50 -22.66
C GLU A 209 -7.60 -10.94 -22.15
N SER A 210 -7.57 -11.89 -23.08
CA SER A 210 -7.74 -13.32 -22.82
C SER A 210 -6.43 -14.11 -22.90
N ASP A 211 -5.40 -13.57 -23.57
CA ASP A 211 -4.07 -14.16 -23.57
C ASP A 211 -3.30 -13.81 -22.27
N PRO A 212 -2.93 -14.81 -21.44
CA PRO A 212 -2.20 -14.57 -20.21
C PRO A 212 -0.86 -13.84 -20.41
N ALA A 213 -0.16 -14.09 -21.52
CA ALA A 213 1.13 -13.46 -21.79
C ALA A 213 0.97 -11.97 -22.10
N ALA A 214 0.02 -11.61 -22.96
CA ALA A 214 -0.35 -10.22 -23.21
C ALA A 214 -0.84 -9.51 -21.94
N ARG A 215 -1.75 -10.15 -21.18
CA ARG A 215 -2.28 -9.59 -19.91
C ARG A 215 -1.18 -9.31 -18.90
N LYS A 216 -0.18 -10.19 -18.81
CA LYS A 216 1.01 -10.01 -17.95
C LYS A 216 1.83 -8.77 -18.31
N GLN A 217 1.96 -8.43 -19.60
CA GLN A 217 2.63 -7.20 -20.02
C GLN A 217 1.84 -5.96 -19.63
N ILE A 218 0.51 -5.99 -19.75
CA ILE A 218 -0.35 -4.88 -19.31
C ILE A 218 -0.19 -4.66 -17.80
N PHE A 219 -0.15 -5.72 -16.99
CA PHE A 219 0.13 -5.60 -15.55
C PHE A 219 1.53 -5.08 -15.23
N ALA A 220 2.53 -5.35 -16.07
CA ALA A 220 3.85 -4.74 -15.91
C ALA A 220 3.77 -3.22 -16.09
N GLU A 221 3.11 -2.75 -17.16
CA GLU A 221 2.93 -1.33 -17.42
C GLU A 221 2.12 -0.62 -16.31
N ILE A 222 1.09 -1.28 -15.79
CA ILE A 222 0.30 -0.76 -14.64
C ILE A 222 1.22 -0.55 -13.42
N GLN A 223 2.03 -1.53 -13.07
CA GLN A 223 2.92 -1.45 -11.91
C GLN A 223 4.03 -0.41 -12.07
N GLU A 224 4.53 -0.22 -13.30
CA GLU A 224 5.50 0.82 -13.64
C GLU A 224 4.86 2.21 -13.54
N LEU A 225 3.63 2.38 -14.02
CA LEU A 225 2.88 3.63 -13.92
C LEU A 225 2.54 3.98 -12.46
N LEU A 226 2.15 3.00 -11.64
CA LEU A 226 1.94 3.20 -10.21
C LEU A 226 3.23 3.59 -9.49
N ALA A 227 4.36 2.97 -9.83
CA ALA A 227 5.65 3.34 -9.26
C ALA A 227 6.07 4.75 -9.71
N LYS A 228 5.74 5.17 -10.93
CA LYS A 228 6.04 6.52 -11.42
C LYS A 228 5.17 7.59 -10.76
N ASP A 229 3.86 7.37 -10.71
CA ASP A 229 2.90 8.38 -10.27
C ASP A 229 2.68 8.37 -8.76
N VAL A 230 2.97 7.25 -8.10
CA VAL A 230 2.93 7.07 -6.64
C VAL A 230 1.62 7.57 -6.00
N PRO A 231 0.43 7.11 -6.44
CA PRO A 231 -0.82 7.42 -5.72
C PRO A 231 -0.95 6.63 -4.41
N LEU A 232 -0.16 5.57 -4.26
CA LEU A 232 -0.04 4.73 -3.09
C LEU A 232 1.39 4.18 -2.98
N ILE A 233 1.78 3.74 -1.79
CA ILE A 233 3.10 3.16 -1.51
C ILE A 233 2.89 1.82 -0.80
N PRO A 234 3.21 0.68 -1.44
CA PRO A 234 3.17 -0.63 -0.80
C PRO A 234 4.18 -0.71 0.34
N LEU A 235 3.82 -1.33 1.47
CA LEU A 235 4.65 -1.36 2.68
C LEU A 235 5.04 -2.79 3.06
N TRP A 236 4.05 -3.64 3.34
CA TRP A 236 4.29 -5.06 3.64
C TRP A 236 3.09 -5.94 3.27
N GLN A 237 3.39 -7.23 3.11
CA GLN A 237 2.44 -8.32 3.01
C GLN A 237 2.55 -9.14 4.31
N PRO A 238 1.47 -9.31 5.11
CA PRO A 238 1.54 -10.11 6.32
C PRO A 238 1.68 -11.60 6.00
N LYS A 239 2.08 -12.36 7.01
CA LYS A 239 1.93 -13.81 7.01
C LYS A 239 0.66 -14.16 7.78
N GLU A 240 -0.12 -15.10 7.27
CA GLU A 240 -1.31 -15.57 7.98
C GLU A 240 -0.97 -16.76 8.86
N TYR A 241 -1.54 -16.76 10.06
CA TYR A 241 -1.32 -17.78 11.07
C TYR A 241 -2.66 -18.28 11.63
N ALA A 242 -2.82 -19.60 11.69
CA ALA A 242 -3.90 -20.24 12.43
C ALA A 242 -3.33 -21.12 13.54
N PHE A 243 -3.91 -20.99 14.73
CA PHE A 243 -3.57 -21.81 15.89
C PHE A 243 -4.70 -22.79 16.14
N ALA A 244 -4.43 -24.07 15.98
CA ALA A 244 -5.41 -25.13 16.17
C ALA A 244 -4.97 -26.13 17.24
N GLN A 245 -5.92 -26.79 17.89
CA GLN A 245 -5.58 -27.92 18.76
C GLN A 245 -4.96 -29.04 17.92
N SER A 246 -3.94 -29.73 18.44
CA SER A 246 -3.24 -30.81 17.72
C SER A 246 -4.15 -31.98 17.32
N GLY A 247 -5.32 -32.12 17.94
CA GLY A 247 -6.32 -33.13 17.58
C GLY A 247 -7.16 -32.79 16.36
N LEU A 248 -7.06 -31.57 15.83
CA LEU A 248 -7.77 -31.18 14.59
C LEU A 248 -6.92 -31.54 13.37
N LYS A 249 -7.57 -32.07 12.34
CA LYS A 249 -6.95 -32.38 11.04
C LYS A 249 -7.49 -31.43 9.97
N ASN A 250 -6.77 -31.33 8.84
CA ASN A 250 -7.15 -30.55 7.66
C ASN A 250 -7.37 -29.04 7.91
N VAL A 251 -6.71 -28.48 8.92
CA VAL A 251 -6.74 -27.03 9.14
C VAL A 251 -5.86 -26.38 8.07
N GLN A 252 -6.48 -25.69 7.12
CA GLN A 252 -5.80 -24.93 6.07
C GLN A 252 -6.26 -23.48 6.10
N LEU A 253 -5.42 -22.57 5.64
CA LEU A 253 -5.75 -21.16 5.48
C LEU A 253 -5.85 -20.84 4.00
N ASP A 254 -7.01 -20.36 3.57
CA ASP A 254 -7.18 -19.84 2.21
C ASP A 254 -6.48 -18.47 2.10
N PRO A 255 -5.70 -18.22 1.02
CA PRO A 255 -5.03 -16.95 0.78
C PRO A 255 -5.92 -15.68 0.77
N ILE A 256 -7.26 -15.82 0.69
CA ILE A 256 -8.26 -14.74 0.82
C ILE A 256 -8.88 -14.64 2.22
N GLN A 257 -8.18 -15.13 3.26
CA GLN A 257 -8.62 -15.15 4.67
C GLN A 257 -9.81 -16.04 5.00
N GLN A 258 -10.17 -17.00 4.15
CA GLN A 258 -11.17 -17.99 4.51
C GLN A 258 -10.52 -19.13 5.30
N LEU A 259 -11.02 -19.38 6.50
CA LEU A 259 -10.79 -20.64 7.20
C LEU A 259 -11.94 -21.58 6.81
N PRO A 260 -11.73 -22.56 5.92
CA PRO A 260 -12.79 -23.46 5.48
C PRO A 260 -13.17 -24.43 6.61
N LEU A 261 -14.00 -23.97 7.55
CA LEU A 261 -14.40 -24.72 8.74
C LEU A 261 -15.05 -26.08 8.40
N TRP A 262 -15.64 -26.20 7.21
CA TRP A 262 -16.24 -27.43 6.70
C TRP A 262 -15.22 -28.51 6.32
N GLU A 263 -13.93 -28.17 6.19
CA GLU A 263 -12.86 -29.15 5.92
C GLU A 263 -12.21 -29.69 7.20
N ILE A 264 -12.50 -29.08 8.36
CA ILE A 264 -11.83 -29.39 9.63
C ILE A 264 -12.56 -30.50 10.36
N ASP A 265 -11.83 -31.56 10.69
CA ASP A 265 -12.34 -32.70 11.45
C ASP A 265 -11.58 -32.93 12.76
N LYS A 266 -12.26 -33.48 13.76
CA LYS A 266 -11.60 -34.05 14.94
C LYS A 266 -10.92 -35.37 14.54
N GLY A 267 -9.62 -35.44 14.75
CA GLY A 267 -8.89 -36.69 14.73
C GLY A 267 -9.37 -37.61 15.84
N ASN A 268 -9.58 -38.87 15.50
CA ASN A 268 -9.80 -39.96 16.48
C ASN A 268 -8.66 -40.05 17.50
#